data_AF-A0A6J7KBK0-F1
#
_entry.id   AF-A0A6J7KBK0-F1
#
_cell.length_a   1.000
_cell.length_b   1.000
_cell.length_c   1.000
_cell.angle_alpha   90.00
_cell.angle_beta   90.00
_cell.angle_gamma   90.00
#
_symmetry.space_group_name_H-M   'P 1'
#
loop_
_entity.id
_entity.type
_entity.pdbx_description
1 polymer ?
#
loop_
_entity_poly.entity_id
_entity_poly.type
_entity_poly.pdbx_seq_one_letter_code
_entity_poly.pdbx_strand_id
1 'polypeptide(L)'
;MPADPGSTTPVGRTALGLLRPDVEEREDELTRRAEAGFANPLYRQVPGGAVASAARVAKYRDLIEEVAEEGDEDPDVLEGMVYLESAGRPEVLAGGDLAGAAGLTQIVAGTGTQLLDMQIDLGRSRTLTGRIAREERRGRSREADRLRAARARVDERFDPRKALEATVRYLKFARGELDDREDLAVASYHMGVGNLQDLMRAVGQGTTSYARMYFSIDPRRTPDATALAVKLADDSTSYLWRVGAAERIMRLFREDRAALTRENELQNRKASSEDVLHPVESTKVFADPSDLADAERTGEVEGLPRAALRANGIAIDRGMGELAPRLDQSRRRYRALRPGALAGLLTIGATVRALNGDATPETRLTVTSTVRDREYQAMLGAENVQATRALSQHTTGWAMDISRTYPKGDTAELFQWTLTRLQALNLIAWVREPTAIHLTFSSSAATELAPVLRRAGVAR
;
A
#
# COMPACT_ATOMS: atom_id res chain seq x y z
N MET A 1 21.79 6.38 20.83
CA MET A 1 20.38 5.92 20.83
C MET A 1 19.99 5.53 22.24
N PRO A 2 18.95 6.13 22.85
CA PRO A 2 18.44 5.60 24.12
C PRO A 2 18.06 4.13 23.93
N ALA A 3 18.40 3.30 24.92
CA ALA A 3 18.09 1.88 24.88
C ALA A 3 16.57 1.70 24.78
N ASP A 4 16.12 0.92 23.80
CA ASP A 4 14.72 0.51 23.64
C ASP A 4 14.25 -0.10 24.97
N PRO A 5 13.28 0.50 25.69
CA PRO A 5 12.85 0.01 27.00
C PRO A 5 11.96 -1.21 26.80
N GLY A 6 12.59 -2.36 26.59
CA GLY A 6 11.94 -3.65 26.40
C GLY A 6 13.01 -4.66 26.01
N SER A 7 13.04 -5.82 26.67
CA SER A 7 14.00 -6.90 26.42
C SER A 7 13.91 -7.40 24.96
N THR A 8 14.58 -6.70 24.04
CA THR A 8 14.59 -7.06 22.63
C THR A 8 15.54 -8.25 22.45
N THR A 9 15.03 -9.37 21.95
CA THR A 9 15.89 -10.50 21.59
C THR A 9 16.90 -10.03 20.52
N PRO A 10 18.05 -10.70 20.36
CA PRO A 10 18.99 -10.33 19.30
C PRO A 10 18.36 -10.34 17.89
N VAL A 11 17.40 -11.23 17.65
CA VAL A 11 16.60 -11.27 16.42
C VAL A 11 15.64 -10.08 16.33
N GLY A 12 14.94 -9.75 17.42
CA GLY A 12 14.05 -8.57 17.48
C GLY A 12 14.78 -7.26 17.21
N ARG A 13 15.99 -7.06 17.74
CA ARG A 13 16.83 -5.90 17.41
C ARG A 13 17.19 -5.83 15.93
N THR A 14 17.53 -6.98 15.34
CA THR A 14 17.86 -7.07 13.91
C THR A 14 16.64 -6.76 13.06
N ALA A 15 15.49 -7.35 13.37
CA ALA A 15 14.23 -7.11 12.70
C ALA A 15 13.80 -5.63 12.77
N LEU A 16 13.85 -5.02 13.96
CA LEU A 16 13.55 -3.60 14.13
C LEU A 16 14.52 -2.69 13.40
N GLY A 17 15.82 -3.03 13.36
CA GLY A 17 16.80 -2.27 12.58
C GLY A 17 16.50 -2.25 11.09
N LEU A 18 16.01 -3.37 10.53
CA LEU A 18 15.60 -3.45 9.12
C LEU A 18 14.32 -2.67 8.83
N LEU A 19 13.38 -2.60 9.77
CA LEU A 19 12.13 -1.85 9.63
C LEU A 19 12.26 -0.36 10.00
N ARG A 20 13.42 0.03 10.53
CA ARG A 20 13.81 1.41 10.84
C ARG A 20 15.04 1.77 10.00
N PRO A 21 14.89 1.81 8.65
CA PRO A 21 16.01 2.03 7.76
C PRO A 21 16.66 3.39 8.04
N ASP A 22 17.96 3.48 7.74
CA ASP A 22 18.61 4.78 7.67
C ASP A 22 18.14 5.51 6.41
N VAL A 23 17.44 6.62 6.60
CA VAL A 23 16.85 7.40 5.51
C VAL A 23 17.87 8.35 4.91
N GLU A 24 18.85 8.84 5.68
CA GLU A 24 19.78 9.88 5.21
C GLU A 24 20.57 9.43 3.98
N GLU A 25 20.94 8.15 3.92
CA GLU A 25 21.71 7.58 2.82
C GLU A 25 20.85 6.87 1.75
N ARG A 26 19.56 6.62 2.02
CA ARG A 26 18.70 5.75 1.20
C ARG A 26 17.37 6.37 0.79
N GLU A 27 17.18 7.67 0.99
CA GLU A 27 15.89 8.34 0.76
C GLU A 27 15.27 8.00 -0.60
N ASP A 28 15.98 8.22 -1.70
CA ASP A 28 15.50 7.94 -3.06
C ASP A 28 15.11 6.47 -3.27
N GLU A 29 15.89 5.55 -2.70
CA GLU A 29 15.62 4.11 -2.80
C GLU A 29 14.36 3.74 -2.02
N LEU A 30 14.21 4.28 -0.82
CA LEU A 30 13.07 4.04 0.06
C LEU A 30 11.79 4.65 -0.52
N THR A 31 11.87 5.84 -1.11
CA THR A 31 10.76 6.48 -1.82
C THR A 31 10.28 5.61 -2.98
N ARG A 32 11.17 5.17 -3.88
CA ARG A 32 10.80 4.26 -4.99
C ARG A 32 10.20 2.94 -4.51
N ARG A 33 10.72 2.38 -3.42
CA ARG A 33 10.15 1.18 -2.81
C ARG A 33 8.75 1.44 -2.26
N ALA A 34 8.54 2.55 -1.57
CA ALA A 34 7.25 2.90 -1.00
C ALA A 34 6.20 3.12 -2.10
N GLU A 35 6.54 3.84 -3.17
CA GLU A 35 5.70 4.01 -4.36
C GLU A 35 5.24 2.67 -4.92
N ALA A 36 6.19 1.76 -5.19
CA ALA A 36 5.87 0.42 -5.69
C ALA A 36 5.00 -0.38 -4.70
N GLY A 37 5.31 -0.30 -3.41
CA GLY A 37 4.59 -0.99 -2.34
C GLY A 37 3.14 -0.54 -2.18
N PHE A 38 2.85 0.74 -2.43
CA PHE A 38 1.51 1.32 -2.29
C PHE A 38 0.77 1.49 -3.62
N ALA A 39 1.30 0.99 -4.74
CA ALA A 39 0.72 1.19 -6.07
C ALA A 39 -0.58 0.43 -6.37
N ASN A 40 -0.86 -0.72 -5.72
CA ASN A 40 -1.97 -1.60 -6.12
C ASN A 40 -3.35 -0.91 -6.25
N PRO A 41 -3.79 -0.05 -5.31
CA PRO A 41 -5.08 0.62 -5.41
C PRO A 41 -5.22 1.44 -6.70
N LEU A 42 -4.13 2.01 -7.22
CA LEU A 42 -4.10 2.82 -8.44
C LEU A 42 -4.35 1.99 -9.71
N TYR A 43 -4.25 0.67 -9.63
CA TYR A 43 -4.59 -0.24 -10.72
C TYR A 43 -5.99 -0.85 -10.55
N ARG A 44 -6.34 -1.20 -9.32
CA ARG A 44 -7.51 -2.02 -8.99
C ARG A 44 -8.77 -1.22 -8.71
N GLN A 45 -8.63 -0.07 -8.06
CA GLN A 45 -9.78 0.71 -7.57
C GLN A 45 -10.15 1.86 -8.51
N VAL A 46 -9.31 2.16 -9.51
CA VAL A 46 -9.55 3.26 -10.44
C VAL A 46 -10.61 2.91 -11.50
N PRO A 47 -11.49 3.84 -11.88
CA PRO A 47 -12.56 3.59 -12.86
C PRO A 47 -12.04 3.12 -14.23
N GLY A 48 -12.45 1.91 -14.63
CA GLY A 48 -12.07 1.32 -15.93
C GLY A 48 -10.63 0.80 -16.00
N GLY A 49 -9.92 0.70 -14.85
CA GLY A 49 -8.54 0.23 -14.77
C GLY A 49 -7.49 1.31 -15.09
N ALA A 50 -6.21 1.00 -14.88
CA ALA A 50 -5.14 1.98 -14.96
C ALA A 50 -4.95 2.55 -16.37
N VAL A 51 -5.00 1.70 -17.39
CA VAL A 51 -4.80 2.12 -18.79
C VAL A 51 -5.88 3.12 -19.23
N ALA A 52 -7.15 2.84 -18.92
CA ALA A 52 -8.25 3.74 -19.26
C ALA A 52 -8.19 5.05 -18.45
N SER A 53 -7.71 4.97 -17.21
CA SER A 53 -7.53 6.13 -16.34
C SER A 53 -6.41 7.03 -16.85
N ALA A 54 -5.24 6.46 -17.14
CA ALA A 54 -4.12 7.17 -17.74
C ALA A 54 -4.51 7.83 -19.07
N ALA A 55 -5.28 7.14 -19.92
CA ALA A 55 -5.78 7.73 -21.16
C ALA A 55 -6.75 8.90 -20.96
N ARG A 56 -7.47 8.97 -19.82
CA ARG A 56 -8.30 10.14 -19.48
C ARG A 56 -7.43 11.28 -18.97
N VAL A 57 -6.50 10.99 -18.05
CA VAL A 57 -5.58 11.99 -17.48
C VAL A 57 -4.73 12.63 -18.57
N ALA A 58 -4.19 11.85 -19.51
CA ALA A 58 -3.35 12.34 -20.60
C ALA A 58 -4.03 13.39 -21.50
N LYS A 59 -5.37 13.49 -21.49
CA LYS A 59 -6.10 14.54 -22.22
C LYS A 59 -5.91 15.94 -21.62
N TYR A 60 -5.46 16.00 -20.37
CA TYR A 60 -5.19 17.24 -19.65
C TYR A 60 -3.71 17.61 -19.69
N ARG A 61 -2.84 16.86 -20.36
CA ARG A 61 -1.39 17.05 -20.27
C ARG A 61 -0.97 18.47 -20.67
N ASP A 62 -1.41 18.96 -21.83
CA ASP A 62 -1.07 20.32 -22.30
C ASP A 62 -1.52 21.39 -21.30
N LEU A 63 -2.71 21.22 -20.71
CA LEU A 63 -3.24 22.13 -19.69
C LEU A 63 -2.45 22.04 -18.37
N ILE A 64 -2.03 20.84 -17.99
CA ILE A 64 -1.21 20.61 -16.79
C ILE A 64 0.15 21.27 -16.97
N GLU A 65 0.81 21.09 -18.12
CA GLU A 65 2.10 21.73 -18.42
C GLU A 65 2.00 23.25 -18.37
N GLU A 66 0.98 23.83 -18.99
CA GLU A 66 0.75 25.28 -18.97
C GLU A 66 0.56 25.81 -17.54
N VAL A 67 -0.32 25.19 -16.75
CA VAL A 67 -0.59 25.62 -15.37
C VAL A 67 0.61 25.35 -14.44
N ALA A 68 1.35 24.27 -14.67
CA ALA A 68 2.57 23.95 -13.93
C ALA A 68 3.67 24.99 -14.20
N GLU A 69 3.86 25.40 -15.45
CA GLU A 69 4.84 26.42 -15.84
C GLU A 69 4.50 27.79 -15.23
N GLU A 70 3.24 28.24 -15.30
CA GLU A 70 2.78 29.44 -14.59
C GLU A 70 2.94 29.33 -13.06
N GLY A 71 2.88 28.09 -12.57
CA GLY A 71 2.99 27.70 -11.19
C GLY A 71 4.41 27.57 -10.65
N ASP A 72 5.42 27.39 -11.48
CA ASP A 72 6.73 26.84 -11.06
C ASP A 72 6.54 25.52 -10.27
N GLU A 73 5.75 24.61 -10.83
CA GLU A 73 5.49 23.25 -10.29
C GLU A 73 5.97 22.18 -11.27
N ASP A 74 6.21 20.97 -10.77
CA ASP A 74 6.45 19.82 -11.65
C ASP A 74 5.13 19.34 -12.30
N PRO A 75 5.02 19.36 -13.64
CA PRO A 75 3.81 18.89 -14.33
C PRO A 75 3.56 17.39 -14.15
N ASP A 76 4.58 16.56 -13.92
CA ASP A 76 4.40 15.13 -13.66
C ASP A 76 3.76 14.90 -12.29
N VAL A 77 4.16 15.66 -11.26
CA VAL A 77 3.52 15.62 -9.93
C VAL A 77 2.04 16.01 -10.02
N LEU A 78 1.71 17.12 -10.68
CA LEU A 78 0.33 17.54 -10.88
C LEU A 78 -0.49 16.49 -11.67
N GLU A 79 0.10 15.87 -12.69
CA GLU A 79 -0.55 14.80 -13.44
C GLU A 79 -0.79 13.55 -12.57
N GLY A 80 0.17 13.20 -11.72
CA GLY A 80 0.05 12.13 -10.72
C GLY A 80 -1.08 12.40 -9.72
N MET A 81 -1.19 13.64 -9.23
CA MET A 81 -2.30 14.06 -8.37
C MET A 81 -3.64 13.96 -9.10
N VAL A 82 -3.77 14.43 -10.34
CA VAL A 82 -5.02 14.29 -11.13
C VAL A 82 -5.41 12.83 -11.33
N TYR A 83 -4.43 11.95 -11.57
CA TYR A 83 -4.67 10.52 -11.67
C TYR A 83 -5.21 9.95 -10.36
N LEU A 84 -4.56 10.26 -9.23
CA LEU A 84 -4.92 9.74 -7.92
C LEU A 84 -6.29 10.25 -7.45
N GLU A 85 -6.55 11.54 -7.62
CA GLU A 85 -7.74 12.22 -7.09
C GLU A 85 -9.01 11.90 -7.86
N SER A 86 -8.93 11.84 -9.20
CA SER A 86 -10.14 11.70 -10.03
C SER A 86 -10.04 10.69 -11.14
N ALA A 87 -8.87 10.08 -11.36
CA ALA A 87 -8.58 9.26 -12.52
C ALA A 87 -8.94 9.98 -13.83
N GLY A 88 -8.69 11.30 -13.89
CA GLY A 88 -8.98 12.17 -15.03
C GLY A 88 -10.47 12.43 -15.26
N ARG A 89 -11.30 12.41 -14.21
CA ARG A 89 -12.75 12.66 -14.32
C ARG A 89 -13.10 13.96 -13.59
N PRO A 90 -13.39 15.06 -14.32
CA PRO A 90 -13.63 16.37 -13.70
C PRO A 90 -14.95 16.44 -12.93
N GLU A 91 -15.78 15.41 -13.00
CA GLU A 91 -17.14 15.36 -12.44
C GLU A 91 -17.23 14.58 -11.12
N VAL A 92 -16.09 14.13 -10.57
CA VAL A 92 -16.05 13.27 -9.37
C VAL A 92 -16.45 14.06 -8.12
N LEU A 93 -17.19 13.38 -7.25
CA LEU A 93 -17.67 13.87 -5.96
C LEU A 93 -17.30 12.85 -4.87
N ALA A 94 -16.52 13.26 -3.87
CA ALA A 94 -16.26 12.45 -2.71
C ALA A 94 -17.54 12.30 -1.86
N GLY A 95 -17.88 11.06 -1.48
CA GLY A 95 -19.04 10.75 -0.63
C GLY A 95 -20.42 11.11 -1.21
N GLY A 96 -20.50 11.57 -2.46
CA GLY A 96 -21.74 12.02 -3.10
C GLY A 96 -22.29 13.36 -2.60
N ASP A 97 -21.55 14.08 -1.76
CA ASP A 97 -21.92 15.41 -1.26
C ASP A 97 -21.05 16.50 -1.89
N LEU A 98 -21.68 17.57 -2.35
CA LEU A 98 -21.02 18.74 -2.94
C LEU A 98 -20.24 19.58 -1.93
N ALA A 99 -20.53 19.44 -0.64
CA ALA A 99 -19.72 20.05 0.42
C ALA A 99 -18.34 19.37 0.55
N GLY A 100 -18.25 18.09 0.16
CA GLY A 100 -17.01 17.33 0.13
C GLY A 100 -16.08 17.74 -1.02
N ALA A 101 -15.02 16.96 -1.18
CA ALA A 101 -14.08 17.09 -2.28
C ALA A 101 -14.76 16.87 -3.64
N ALA A 102 -14.44 17.72 -4.61
CA ALA A 102 -15.02 17.66 -5.95
C ALA A 102 -14.01 18.04 -7.04
N GLY A 103 -14.28 17.59 -8.25
CA GLY A 103 -13.52 18.03 -9.41
C GLY A 103 -12.31 17.17 -9.77
N LEU A 104 -11.51 17.69 -10.69
CA LEU A 104 -10.34 17.00 -11.25
C LEU A 104 -9.26 16.70 -10.19
N THR A 105 -9.12 17.58 -9.22
CA THR A 105 -8.12 17.52 -8.14
C THR A 105 -8.76 17.40 -6.76
N GLN A 106 -10.05 17.07 -6.67
CA GLN A 106 -10.77 16.77 -5.41
C GLN A 106 -10.66 17.86 -4.33
N ILE A 107 -10.97 19.12 -4.69
CA ILE A 107 -10.93 20.25 -3.75
C ILE A 107 -12.19 20.30 -2.89
N VAL A 108 -12.02 20.41 -1.58
CA VAL A 108 -13.12 20.63 -0.62
C VAL A 108 -13.67 22.05 -0.74
N ALA A 109 -15.00 22.22 -0.67
CA ALA A 109 -15.67 23.50 -0.90
C ALA A 109 -15.19 24.65 0.03
N GLY A 110 -15.00 24.33 1.31
CA GLY A 110 -14.51 25.30 2.30
C GLY A 110 -13.11 25.79 1.97
N THR A 111 -12.18 24.87 1.67
CA THR A 111 -10.82 25.20 1.23
C THR A 111 -10.83 26.01 -0.06
N GLY A 112 -11.65 25.61 -1.03
CA GLY A 112 -11.79 26.31 -2.31
C GLY A 112 -12.14 27.79 -2.14
N THR A 113 -13.13 28.09 -1.29
CA THR A 113 -13.58 29.48 -1.08
C THR A 113 -12.68 30.28 -0.13
N GLN A 114 -12.14 29.68 0.93
CA GLN A 114 -11.41 30.40 1.98
C GLN A 114 -9.92 30.58 1.69
N LEU A 115 -9.31 29.64 0.97
CA LEU A 115 -7.87 29.59 0.74
C LEU A 115 -7.50 29.75 -0.74
N LEU A 116 -8.30 29.15 -1.64
CA LEU A 116 -7.91 29.01 -3.04
C LEU A 116 -8.60 30.01 -3.99
N ASP A 117 -9.34 30.98 -3.45
CA ASP A 117 -10.03 32.04 -4.19
C ASP A 117 -10.94 31.49 -5.31
N MET A 118 -11.65 30.40 -5.03
CA MET A 118 -12.58 29.78 -5.98
C MET A 118 -14.02 30.25 -5.77
N GLN A 119 -14.74 30.43 -6.87
CA GLN A 119 -16.18 30.70 -6.87
C GLN A 119 -16.97 29.39 -6.77
N ILE A 120 -17.65 29.19 -5.64
CA ILE A 120 -18.41 27.96 -5.33
C ILE A 120 -19.79 28.29 -4.76
N ASP A 121 -20.82 28.20 -5.61
CA ASP A 121 -22.24 28.24 -5.22
C ASP A 121 -22.78 26.81 -5.10
N LEU A 122 -22.71 26.25 -3.89
CA LEU A 122 -23.17 24.89 -3.59
C LEU A 122 -24.66 24.70 -3.87
N GLY A 123 -25.49 25.73 -3.67
CA GLY A 123 -26.93 25.65 -3.88
C GLY A 123 -27.25 25.44 -5.37
N ARG A 124 -26.70 26.31 -6.21
CA ARG A 124 -26.88 26.25 -7.66
C ARG A 124 -26.18 25.04 -8.28
N SER A 125 -24.99 24.70 -7.79
CA SER A 125 -24.25 23.50 -8.20
C SER A 125 -25.05 22.22 -7.96
N ARG A 126 -25.76 22.13 -6.82
CA ARG A 126 -26.66 21.00 -6.50
C ARG A 126 -27.85 20.94 -7.45
N THR A 127 -28.48 22.06 -7.74
CA THR A 127 -29.59 22.11 -8.72
C THR A 127 -29.14 21.65 -10.10
N LEU A 128 -27.98 22.11 -10.57
CA LEU A 128 -27.44 21.71 -11.87
C LEU A 128 -27.05 20.24 -11.91
N THR A 129 -26.41 19.72 -10.87
CA THR A 129 -26.07 18.28 -10.75
C THR A 129 -27.31 17.39 -10.85
N GLY A 130 -28.41 17.75 -10.17
CA GLY A 130 -29.67 17.02 -10.28
C GLY A 130 -30.31 17.07 -11.67
N ARG A 131 -30.13 18.18 -12.41
CA ARG A 131 -30.59 18.31 -13.81
C ARG A 131 -29.72 17.51 -14.77
N ILE A 132 -28.40 17.52 -14.60
CA ILE A 132 -27.45 16.72 -15.39
C ILE A 132 -27.85 15.25 -15.32
N ALA A 133 -27.97 14.70 -14.11
CA ALA A 133 -28.34 13.30 -13.92
C ALA A 133 -29.71 12.94 -14.56
N ARG A 134 -30.65 13.89 -14.61
CA ARG A 134 -31.95 13.70 -15.26
C ARG A 134 -31.86 13.63 -16.78
N GLU A 135 -31.07 14.53 -17.38
CA GLU A 135 -30.92 14.56 -18.84
C GLU A 135 -30.05 13.39 -19.33
N GLU A 136 -29.06 12.94 -18.54
CA GLU A 136 -28.32 11.70 -18.80
C GLU A 136 -29.24 10.48 -18.83
N ARG A 137 -30.13 10.32 -17.84
CA ARG A 137 -31.13 9.23 -17.83
C ARG A 137 -32.08 9.25 -19.02
N ARG A 138 -32.27 10.42 -19.65
CA ARG A 138 -33.09 10.60 -20.85
C ARG A 138 -32.31 10.42 -22.16
N GLY A 139 -31.01 10.10 -22.09
CA GLY A 139 -30.14 9.98 -23.26
C GLY A 139 -29.85 11.32 -23.95
N ARG A 140 -30.04 12.46 -23.26
CA ARG A 140 -29.89 13.80 -23.83
C ARG A 140 -28.51 14.38 -23.56
N SER A 141 -27.48 13.73 -24.11
CA SER A 141 -26.07 14.04 -23.80
C SER A 141 -25.72 15.51 -24.03
N ARG A 142 -26.14 16.11 -25.15
CA ARG A 142 -25.85 17.53 -25.47
C ARG A 142 -26.41 18.50 -24.43
N GLU A 143 -27.57 18.21 -23.85
CA GLU A 143 -28.17 19.07 -22.83
C GLU A 143 -27.46 18.87 -21.49
N ALA A 144 -27.09 17.63 -21.16
CA ALA A 144 -26.23 17.35 -20.00
C ALA A 144 -24.89 18.09 -20.10
N ASP A 145 -24.25 18.11 -21.27
CA ASP A 145 -22.98 18.81 -21.50
C ASP A 145 -23.12 20.32 -21.27
N ARG A 146 -24.20 20.94 -21.77
CA ARG A 146 -24.50 22.36 -21.52
C ARG A 146 -24.69 22.65 -20.04
N LEU A 147 -25.35 21.75 -19.31
CA LEU A 147 -25.56 21.89 -17.88
C LEU A 147 -24.26 21.71 -17.08
N ARG A 148 -23.35 20.82 -17.50
CA ARG A 148 -22.01 20.69 -16.91
C ARG A 148 -21.20 21.97 -17.09
N ALA A 149 -21.19 22.54 -18.31
CA ALA A 149 -20.55 23.82 -18.57
C ALA A 149 -21.18 24.96 -17.73
N ALA A 150 -22.50 24.92 -17.50
CA ALA A 150 -23.17 25.86 -16.61
C ALA A 150 -22.80 25.65 -15.13
N ARG A 151 -22.53 24.41 -14.71
CA ARG A 151 -22.09 24.10 -13.35
C ARG A 151 -20.67 24.58 -13.10
N ALA A 152 -19.75 24.34 -14.03
CA ALA A 152 -18.36 24.82 -13.93
C ALA A 152 -18.26 26.34 -13.75
N ARG A 153 -19.20 27.12 -14.32
CA ARG A 153 -19.27 28.59 -14.13
C ARG A 153 -19.74 29.06 -12.75
N VAL A 154 -20.33 28.18 -11.95
CA VAL A 154 -20.86 28.53 -10.61
C VAL A 154 -20.16 27.75 -9.50
N ASP A 155 -19.41 26.73 -9.86
CA ASP A 155 -18.61 25.89 -8.98
C ASP A 155 -17.34 25.52 -9.75
N GLU A 156 -16.34 26.37 -9.60
CA GLU A 156 -15.09 26.33 -10.37
C GLU A 156 -14.27 25.06 -10.13
N ARG A 157 -14.60 24.25 -9.11
CA ARG A 157 -14.00 22.91 -8.92
C ARG A 157 -14.27 21.98 -10.10
N PHE A 158 -15.35 22.22 -10.85
CA PHE A 158 -15.68 21.45 -12.05
C PHE A 158 -15.08 22.03 -13.33
N ASP A 159 -14.38 23.16 -13.27
CA ASP A 159 -13.57 23.67 -14.37
C ASP A 159 -12.14 23.11 -14.23
N PRO A 160 -11.66 22.28 -15.20
CA PRO A 160 -10.34 21.65 -15.11
C PRO A 160 -9.19 22.63 -14.92
N ARG A 161 -9.21 23.78 -15.60
CA ARG A 161 -8.13 24.77 -15.49
C ARG A 161 -8.16 25.41 -14.11
N LYS A 162 -9.33 25.86 -13.66
CA LYS A 162 -9.46 26.48 -12.33
C LYS A 162 -9.14 25.52 -11.19
N ALA A 163 -9.48 24.25 -11.33
CA ALA A 163 -9.11 23.22 -10.36
C ALA A 163 -7.58 23.04 -10.29
N LEU A 164 -6.88 22.99 -11.44
CA LEU A 164 -5.41 22.90 -11.48
C LEU A 164 -4.75 24.15 -10.92
N GLU A 165 -5.17 25.35 -11.33
CA GLU A 165 -4.65 26.62 -10.81
C GLU A 165 -4.83 26.71 -9.28
N ALA A 166 -5.96 26.21 -8.76
CA ALA A 166 -6.22 26.15 -7.33
C ALA A 166 -5.31 25.13 -6.61
N THR A 167 -5.03 23.98 -7.22
CA THR A 167 -4.05 23.01 -6.69
C THR A 167 -2.65 23.62 -6.64
N VAL A 168 -2.21 24.35 -7.67
CA VAL A 168 -0.93 25.10 -7.63
C VAL A 168 -0.90 26.12 -6.50
N ARG A 169 -1.98 26.91 -6.32
CA ARG A 169 -2.09 27.85 -5.18
C ARG A 169 -1.97 27.14 -3.83
N TYR A 170 -2.58 25.96 -3.70
CA TYR A 170 -2.47 25.15 -2.50
C TYR A 170 -1.01 24.71 -2.27
N LEU A 171 -0.34 24.17 -3.28
CA LEU A 171 1.04 23.68 -3.15
C LEU A 171 2.00 24.82 -2.76
N LYS A 172 1.86 25.99 -3.37
CA LYS A 172 2.60 27.21 -2.97
C LYS A 172 2.36 27.60 -1.52
N PHE A 173 1.08 27.63 -1.09
CA PHE A 173 0.73 27.90 0.30
C PHE A 173 1.37 26.87 1.25
N ALA A 174 1.23 25.58 0.94
CA ALA A 174 1.75 24.50 1.77
C ALA A 174 3.28 24.55 1.87
N ARG A 175 4.00 24.81 0.77
CA ARG A 175 5.45 25.03 0.79
C ARG A 175 5.83 26.20 1.70
N GLY A 176 5.11 27.31 1.64
CA GLY A 176 5.32 28.45 2.55
C GLY A 176 5.19 28.11 4.03
N GLU A 177 4.36 27.12 4.38
CA GLU A 177 4.12 26.66 5.75
C GLU A 177 5.00 25.47 6.18
N LEU A 178 5.76 24.88 5.25
CA LEU A 178 6.48 23.61 5.42
C LEU A 178 7.96 23.73 4.98
N ASP A 179 8.55 24.90 5.20
CA ASP A 179 9.95 25.24 4.89
C ASP A 179 10.35 24.96 3.42
N ASP A 180 9.47 25.33 2.49
CA ASP A 180 9.67 25.24 1.04
C ASP A 180 9.89 23.81 0.49
N ARG A 181 9.49 22.80 1.28
CA ARG A 181 9.62 21.38 0.93
C ARG A 181 8.47 20.89 0.05
N GLU A 182 8.79 20.52 -1.18
CA GLU A 182 7.81 19.98 -2.14
C GLU A 182 7.17 18.67 -1.68
N ASP A 183 7.97 17.73 -1.17
CA ASP A 183 7.49 16.42 -0.70
C ASP A 183 6.48 16.54 0.46
N LEU A 184 6.70 17.49 1.36
CA LEU A 184 5.76 17.81 2.44
C LEU A 184 4.50 18.51 1.91
N ALA A 185 4.62 19.44 0.96
CA ALA A 185 3.48 20.13 0.36
C ALA A 185 2.54 19.18 -0.41
N VAL A 186 3.10 18.23 -1.16
CA VAL A 186 2.33 17.18 -1.85
C VAL A 186 1.67 16.26 -0.83
N ALA A 187 2.42 15.80 0.18
CA ALA A 187 1.85 14.93 1.22
C ALA A 187 0.74 15.63 2.03
N SER A 188 0.86 16.94 2.27
CA SER A 188 -0.15 17.69 3.00
C SER A 188 -1.44 17.87 2.22
N TYR A 189 -1.44 17.72 0.89
CA TYR A 189 -2.63 17.93 0.06
C TYR A 189 -3.85 17.14 0.56
N HIS A 190 -3.63 15.86 0.89
CA HIS A 190 -4.69 14.98 1.37
C HIS A 190 -4.96 15.13 2.87
N MET A 191 -3.91 15.22 3.70
CA MET A 191 -4.06 15.21 5.16
C MET A 191 -4.28 16.60 5.78
N GLY A 192 -3.99 17.67 5.05
CA GLY A 192 -3.94 19.06 5.52
C GLY A 192 -2.59 19.44 6.17
N VAL A 193 -2.16 20.68 5.93
CA VAL A 193 -0.90 21.26 6.47
C VAL A 193 -0.84 21.16 7.99
N GLY A 194 -1.92 21.55 8.70
CA GLY A 194 -1.94 21.51 10.16
C GLY A 194 -1.76 20.11 10.76
N ASN A 195 -2.40 19.10 10.17
CA ASN A 195 -2.23 17.71 10.61
C ASN A 195 -0.81 17.20 10.32
N LEU A 196 -0.21 17.59 9.20
CA LEU A 196 1.18 17.25 8.90
C LEU A 196 2.14 17.93 9.89
N GLN A 197 1.93 19.20 10.22
CA GLN A 197 2.71 19.91 11.25
C GLN A 197 2.56 19.29 12.65
N ASP A 198 1.35 18.84 13.03
CA ASP A 198 1.13 18.06 14.26
C ASP A 198 1.93 16.76 14.25
N LEU A 199 1.93 16.04 13.12
CA LEU A 199 2.68 14.80 12.96
C LEU A 199 4.20 15.04 13.04
N MET A 200 4.72 16.07 12.37
CA MET A 200 6.14 16.47 12.44
C MET A 200 6.56 16.83 13.87
N ARG A 201 5.72 17.60 14.59
CA ARG A 201 5.97 17.94 16.00
C ARG A 201 5.99 16.70 16.88
N ALA A 202 5.08 15.75 16.65
CA ALA A 202 5.02 14.50 17.41
C ALA A 202 6.20 13.56 17.11
N VAL A 203 6.79 13.64 15.91
CA VAL A 203 8.05 12.95 15.57
C VAL A 203 9.25 13.64 16.24
N GLY A 204 9.22 14.97 16.38
CA GLY A 204 10.20 15.74 17.16
C GLY A 204 11.55 15.98 16.47
N GLN A 205 11.60 15.87 15.13
CA GLN A 205 12.84 16.04 14.35
C GLN A 205 12.97 17.43 13.70
N GLY A 206 12.06 18.36 14.01
CA GLY A 206 11.92 19.60 13.25
C GLY A 206 11.45 19.31 11.82
N THR A 207 11.75 20.22 10.90
CA THR A 207 11.39 20.04 9.49
C THR A 207 12.38 19.12 8.80
N THR A 208 11.84 18.07 8.17
CA THR A 208 12.62 17.03 7.50
C THR A 208 11.85 16.48 6.31
N SER A 209 12.47 15.59 5.53
CA SER A 209 11.79 14.94 4.42
C SER A 209 10.57 14.15 4.86
N TYR A 210 9.58 14.06 3.99
CA TYR A 210 8.43 13.22 4.23
C TYR A 210 8.86 11.76 4.45
N ALA A 211 9.86 11.28 3.70
CA ALA A 211 10.44 9.96 3.90
C ALA A 211 11.01 9.80 5.31
N ARG A 212 11.84 10.74 5.78
CA ARG A 212 12.42 10.66 7.12
C ARG A 212 11.36 10.73 8.21
N MET A 213 10.37 11.62 8.06
CA MET A 213 9.23 11.71 8.97
C MET A 213 8.46 10.38 8.98
N TYR A 214 8.09 9.86 7.81
CA TYR A 214 7.31 8.63 7.65
C TYR A 214 7.99 7.43 8.31
N PHE A 215 9.29 7.22 8.07
CA PHE A 215 10.03 6.09 8.68
C PHE A 215 10.38 6.31 10.15
N SER A 216 10.27 7.54 10.66
CA SER A 216 10.44 7.85 12.09
C SER A 216 9.20 7.55 12.94
N ILE A 217 8.02 7.37 12.32
CA ILE A 217 6.79 7.00 13.04
C ILE A 217 6.91 5.57 13.59
N ASP A 218 7.11 5.45 14.89
CA ASP A 218 7.35 4.18 15.57
C ASP A 218 6.49 4.06 16.85
N PRO A 219 5.77 2.94 17.07
CA PRO A 219 4.86 2.76 18.19
C PRO A 219 5.52 2.91 19.57
N ARG A 220 6.84 2.75 19.67
CA ARG A 220 7.60 2.83 20.93
C ARG A 220 8.51 4.03 21.01
N ARG A 221 9.05 4.52 19.88
CA ARG A 221 9.91 5.73 19.88
C ARG A 221 9.12 7.03 19.76
N THR A 222 8.02 7.02 19.01
CA THR A 222 7.15 8.19 18.77
C THR A 222 5.67 7.76 18.89
N PRO A 223 5.22 7.36 20.10
CA PRO A 223 3.86 6.84 20.30
C PRO A 223 2.79 7.87 19.93
N ASP A 224 3.02 9.16 20.20
CA ASP A 224 2.09 10.24 19.84
C ASP A 224 1.95 10.38 18.32
N ALA A 225 3.07 10.33 17.59
CA ALA A 225 3.04 10.35 16.13
C ALA A 225 2.33 9.11 15.56
N THR A 226 2.50 7.95 16.20
CA THR A 226 1.80 6.72 15.81
C THR A 226 0.28 6.87 16.02
N ALA A 227 -0.15 7.41 17.16
CA ALA A 227 -1.55 7.65 17.44
C ALA A 227 -2.18 8.66 16.47
N LEU A 228 -1.45 9.69 16.06
CA LEU A 228 -1.89 10.65 15.03
C LEU A 228 -1.99 9.97 13.66
N ALA A 229 -0.97 9.23 13.24
CA ALA A 229 -0.95 8.52 11.96
C ALA A 229 -2.13 7.54 11.83
N VAL A 230 -2.50 6.84 12.91
CA VAL A 230 -3.68 5.96 12.94
C VAL A 230 -4.99 6.73 12.81
N LYS A 231 -5.09 7.97 13.31
CA LYS A 231 -6.31 8.80 13.14
C LYS A 231 -6.48 9.26 11.69
N LEU A 232 -5.38 9.44 10.96
CA LEU A 232 -5.33 9.77 9.53
C LEU A 232 -5.54 8.53 8.63
N ALA A 233 -6.31 7.54 9.07
CA ALA A 233 -6.46 6.22 8.43
C ALA A 233 -7.17 6.20 7.06
N ASP A 234 -7.39 7.35 6.43
CA ASP A 234 -7.94 7.51 5.09
C ASP A 234 -6.86 7.44 4.00
N ASP A 235 -5.80 6.65 4.22
CA ASP A 235 -4.62 6.53 3.36
C ASP A 235 -3.73 7.78 3.23
N SER A 236 -4.01 8.85 3.99
CA SER A 236 -3.24 10.09 4.06
C SER A 236 -1.72 9.88 4.20
N THR A 237 -1.31 8.95 5.06
CA THR A 237 0.12 8.67 5.31
C THR A 237 0.84 7.96 4.14
N SER A 238 0.09 7.54 3.12
CA SER A 238 0.62 6.92 1.90
C SER A 238 0.45 7.80 0.66
N TYR A 239 -0.08 9.02 0.81
CA TYR A 239 -0.47 9.87 -0.30
C TYR A 239 0.70 10.19 -1.24
N LEU A 240 1.84 10.66 -0.70
CA LEU A 240 3.04 10.96 -1.49
C LEU A 240 3.48 9.76 -2.33
N TRP A 241 3.52 8.57 -1.73
CA TRP A 241 3.91 7.33 -2.41
C TRP A 241 2.95 6.97 -3.54
N ARG A 242 1.66 7.27 -3.38
CA ARG A 242 0.65 7.03 -4.40
C ARG A 242 0.74 8.04 -5.53
N VAL A 243 1.11 9.29 -5.27
CA VAL A 243 1.39 10.29 -6.31
C VAL A 243 2.58 9.84 -7.17
N GLY A 244 3.71 9.46 -6.56
CA GLY A 244 4.86 8.95 -7.32
C GLY A 244 4.56 7.65 -8.08
N ALA A 245 3.73 6.76 -7.52
CA ALA A 245 3.24 5.60 -8.26
C ALA A 245 2.36 5.98 -9.47
N ALA A 246 1.54 7.04 -9.35
CA ALA A 246 0.73 7.56 -10.43
C ALA A 246 1.59 8.20 -11.54
N GLU A 247 2.63 8.96 -11.17
CA GLU A 247 3.62 9.49 -12.12
C GLU A 247 4.25 8.37 -12.94
N ARG A 248 4.66 7.27 -12.30
CA ARG A 248 5.19 6.09 -13.00
C ARG A 248 4.16 5.49 -13.97
N ILE A 249 2.89 5.39 -13.57
CA ILE A 249 1.81 4.92 -14.45
C ILE A 249 1.69 5.83 -15.69
N MET A 250 1.71 7.15 -15.49
CA MET A 250 1.60 8.12 -16.58
C MET A 250 2.82 8.10 -17.50
N ARG A 251 4.02 7.96 -16.94
CA ARG A 251 5.26 7.74 -17.72
C ARG A 251 5.17 6.46 -18.55
N LEU A 252 4.78 5.32 -17.96
CA LEU A 252 4.57 4.08 -18.71
C LEU A 252 3.49 4.24 -19.80
N PHE A 253 2.42 4.99 -19.53
CA PHE A 253 1.39 5.25 -20.52
C PHE A 253 1.91 6.04 -21.74
N ARG A 254 2.90 6.91 -21.55
CA ARG A 254 3.55 7.66 -22.64
C ARG A 254 4.63 6.84 -23.34
N GLU A 255 5.49 6.17 -22.58
CA GLU A 255 6.75 5.61 -23.06
C GLU A 255 6.72 4.09 -23.32
N ASP A 256 5.95 3.32 -22.54
CA ASP A 256 5.83 1.87 -22.68
C ASP A 256 4.43 1.37 -22.27
N ARG A 257 3.45 1.64 -23.13
CA ARG A 257 2.05 1.22 -22.91
C ARG A 257 1.93 -0.29 -22.74
N ALA A 258 2.80 -1.08 -23.38
CA ALA A 258 2.77 -2.52 -23.27
C ALA A 258 3.18 -2.97 -21.86
N ALA A 259 4.18 -2.33 -21.25
CA ALA A 259 4.51 -2.57 -19.85
C ALA A 259 3.37 -2.15 -18.92
N LEU A 260 2.72 -1.00 -19.14
CA LEU A 260 1.57 -0.61 -18.34
C LEU A 260 0.43 -1.63 -18.42
N THR A 261 0.11 -2.13 -19.62
CA THR A 261 -0.93 -3.16 -19.80
C THR A 261 -0.57 -4.45 -19.05
N ARG A 262 0.66 -4.93 -19.20
CA ARG A 262 1.13 -6.14 -18.49
C ARG A 262 1.04 -5.96 -16.97
N GLU A 263 1.50 -4.84 -16.45
CA GLU A 263 1.44 -4.58 -15.01
C GLU A 263 -0.01 -4.41 -14.52
N ASN A 264 -0.86 -3.72 -15.29
CA ASN A 264 -2.28 -3.60 -14.97
C ASN A 264 -2.97 -4.97 -14.91
N GLU A 265 -2.63 -5.90 -15.80
CA GLU A 265 -3.12 -7.27 -15.73
C GLU A 265 -2.65 -7.99 -14.46
N LEU A 266 -1.34 -7.93 -14.15
CA LEU A 266 -0.79 -8.56 -12.94
C LEU A 266 -1.40 -8.01 -11.65
N GLN A 267 -1.56 -6.68 -11.56
CA GLN A 267 -2.15 -6.01 -10.39
C GLN A 267 -3.64 -6.33 -10.19
N ASN A 268 -4.37 -6.67 -11.26
CA ASN A 268 -5.82 -6.92 -11.23
C ASN A 268 -6.20 -8.39 -11.16
N ARG A 269 -5.27 -9.34 -11.39
CA ARG A 269 -5.55 -10.78 -11.26
C ARG A 269 -6.05 -11.15 -9.86
N LYS A 270 -5.57 -10.43 -8.83
CA LYS A 270 -5.86 -10.70 -7.42
C LYS A 270 -6.08 -9.43 -6.62
N ALA A 271 -6.31 -9.57 -5.32
CA ALA A 271 -6.57 -8.47 -4.39
C ALA A 271 -5.32 -7.82 -3.79
N SER A 272 -4.14 -8.20 -4.26
CA SER A 272 -2.84 -7.69 -3.85
C SER A 272 -1.90 -7.62 -5.07
N SER A 273 -0.72 -7.01 -4.91
CA SER A 273 0.35 -7.01 -5.92
C SER A 273 1.12 -8.34 -6.03
N GLU A 274 0.62 -9.44 -5.49
CA GLU A 274 1.40 -10.69 -5.38
C GLU A 274 1.86 -11.25 -6.73
N ASP A 275 1.06 -11.11 -7.78
CA ASP A 275 1.42 -11.54 -9.14
C ASP A 275 2.39 -10.56 -9.81
N VAL A 276 2.54 -9.33 -9.30
CA VAL A 276 3.64 -8.43 -9.71
C VAL A 276 4.96 -8.87 -9.07
N LEU A 277 4.92 -9.29 -7.80
CA LEU A 277 6.10 -9.79 -7.10
C LEU A 277 6.56 -11.14 -7.68
N HIS A 278 5.61 -11.99 -8.05
CA HIS A 278 5.84 -13.34 -8.58
C HIS A 278 4.88 -13.64 -9.75
N PRO A 279 5.20 -13.15 -10.97
CA PRO A 279 4.39 -13.42 -12.15
C PRO A 279 4.29 -14.92 -12.44
N VAL A 280 3.11 -15.37 -12.82
CA VAL A 280 2.80 -16.79 -13.08
C VAL A 280 3.68 -17.37 -14.18
N GLU A 281 4.04 -16.55 -15.16
CA GLU A 281 4.75 -16.92 -16.36
C GLU A 281 6.25 -17.18 -16.10
N SER A 282 6.81 -16.63 -15.02
CA SER A 282 8.24 -16.71 -14.70
C SER A 282 8.54 -17.32 -13.34
N THR A 283 7.54 -17.48 -12.47
CA THR A 283 7.74 -18.01 -11.12
C THR A 283 7.60 -19.53 -11.12
N LYS A 284 8.64 -20.22 -10.63
CA LYS A 284 8.60 -21.67 -10.42
C LYS A 284 7.50 -22.03 -9.41
N VAL A 285 6.67 -22.99 -9.81
CA VAL A 285 5.60 -23.58 -9.00
C VAL A 285 5.94 -25.03 -8.68
N PHE A 286 5.65 -25.49 -7.48
CA PHE A 286 5.74 -26.91 -7.12
C PHE A 286 4.49 -27.64 -7.66
N ALA A 287 4.67 -28.50 -8.66
CA ALA A 287 3.56 -29.20 -9.29
C ALA A 287 3.03 -30.32 -8.40
N ASP A 288 3.91 -31.05 -7.75
CA ASP A 288 3.58 -32.25 -6.98
C ASP A 288 4.47 -32.40 -5.72
N PRO A 289 4.22 -33.40 -4.86
CA PRO A 289 5.03 -33.62 -3.67
C PRO A 289 6.50 -33.90 -3.91
N SER A 290 6.89 -34.40 -5.08
CA SER A 290 8.28 -34.72 -5.43
C SER A 290 9.08 -33.45 -5.75
N ASP A 291 8.48 -32.50 -6.47
CA ASP A 291 9.04 -31.17 -6.69
C ASP A 291 9.37 -30.48 -5.37
N LEU A 292 8.46 -30.57 -4.39
CA LEU A 292 8.64 -29.97 -3.08
C LEU A 292 9.73 -30.68 -2.26
N ALA A 293 9.83 -32.01 -2.36
CA ALA A 293 10.92 -32.77 -1.72
C ALA A 293 12.30 -32.40 -2.31
N ASP A 294 12.37 -32.19 -3.61
CA ASP A 294 13.58 -31.73 -4.29
C ASP A 294 13.94 -30.29 -3.92
N ALA A 295 12.94 -29.42 -3.78
CA ALA A 295 13.13 -28.07 -3.27
C ALA A 295 13.66 -28.05 -1.83
N GLU A 296 13.17 -28.93 -0.95
CA GLU A 296 13.71 -29.10 0.41
C GLU A 296 15.16 -29.60 0.38
N ARG A 297 15.47 -30.58 -0.49
CA ARG A 297 16.82 -31.17 -0.62
C ARG A 297 17.85 -30.17 -1.13
N THR A 298 17.44 -29.30 -2.05
CA THR A 298 18.29 -28.28 -2.68
C THR A 298 18.37 -26.97 -1.88
N GLY A 299 17.57 -26.84 -0.81
CA GLY A 299 17.50 -25.61 0.00
C GLY A 299 16.72 -24.48 -0.66
N GLU A 300 15.98 -24.77 -1.73
CA GLU A 300 15.06 -23.82 -2.34
C GLU A 300 13.91 -23.45 -1.38
N VAL A 301 13.47 -24.41 -0.56
CA VAL A 301 12.61 -24.18 0.61
C VAL A 301 13.24 -24.76 1.87
N GLU A 302 12.95 -24.13 3.00
CA GLU A 302 13.42 -24.53 4.31
C GLU A 302 12.24 -24.84 5.24
N GLY A 303 12.35 -25.94 5.97
CA GLY A 303 11.36 -26.32 6.98
C GLY A 303 11.28 -25.30 8.12
N LEU A 304 10.08 -25.05 8.64
CA LEU A 304 9.84 -24.08 9.69
C LEU A 304 10.61 -24.42 10.99
N PRO A 305 11.56 -23.57 11.44
CA PRO A 305 12.38 -23.82 12.62
C PRO A 305 11.57 -23.55 13.89
N ARG A 306 10.82 -24.56 14.35
CA ARG A 306 9.82 -24.44 15.43
C ARG A 306 10.34 -23.72 16.68
N ALA A 307 11.57 -24.01 17.11
CA ALA A 307 12.16 -23.39 18.29
C ALA A 307 12.43 -21.89 18.08
N ALA A 308 13.03 -21.53 16.93
CA ALA A 308 13.32 -20.14 16.59
C ALA A 308 12.02 -19.33 16.39
N LEU A 309 11.02 -19.88 15.70
CA LEU A 309 9.71 -19.24 15.52
C LEU A 309 9.02 -18.98 16.87
N ARG A 310 8.96 -19.99 17.73
CA ARG A 310 8.37 -19.87 19.08
C ARG A 310 9.10 -18.83 19.93
N ALA A 311 10.42 -18.82 19.85
CA ALA A 311 11.28 -17.85 20.54
C ALA A 311 11.19 -16.44 19.92
N ASN A 312 10.50 -16.25 18.80
CA ASN A 312 10.34 -14.95 18.16
C ASN A 312 8.87 -14.70 17.81
N GLY A 313 7.94 -15.04 18.71
CA GLY A 313 6.57 -14.54 18.62
C GLY A 313 5.66 -15.28 17.64
N ILE A 314 6.09 -16.41 17.06
CA ILE A 314 5.28 -17.18 16.09
C ILE A 314 4.90 -18.55 16.65
N ALA A 315 3.61 -18.87 16.59
CA ALA A 315 3.06 -20.21 16.74
C ALA A 315 2.74 -20.80 15.37
N ILE A 316 2.94 -22.11 15.20
CA ILE A 316 2.52 -22.84 14.00
C ILE A 316 1.20 -23.54 14.33
N ASP A 317 0.19 -23.30 13.50
CA ASP A 317 -1.10 -23.95 13.64
C ASP A 317 -0.98 -25.49 13.59
N ARG A 318 -1.77 -26.18 14.42
CA ARG A 318 -1.71 -27.65 14.53
C ARG A 318 -2.27 -28.34 13.28
N GLY A 319 -3.28 -27.74 12.65
CA GLY A 319 -3.93 -28.18 11.41
C GLY A 319 -3.10 -27.89 10.15
N MET A 320 -2.06 -27.05 10.21
CA MET A 320 -1.20 -26.79 9.05
C MET A 320 -0.63 -28.09 8.45
N GLY A 321 -0.92 -28.32 7.17
CA GLY A 321 -0.55 -29.53 6.43
C GLY A 321 -1.48 -30.73 6.65
N GLU A 322 -2.69 -30.55 7.17
CA GLU A 322 -3.58 -31.67 7.52
C GLU A 322 -3.96 -32.60 6.37
N LEU A 323 -3.95 -32.12 5.13
CA LEU A 323 -4.25 -32.94 3.95
C LEU A 323 -3.03 -33.75 3.46
N ALA A 324 -1.84 -33.49 4.00
CA ALA A 324 -0.60 -34.15 3.56
C ALA A 324 -0.68 -35.69 3.57
N PRO A 325 -1.29 -36.35 4.57
CA PRO A 325 -1.41 -37.81 4.58
C PRO A 325 -2.25 -38.37 3.42
N ARG A 326 -3.10 -37.57 2.77
CA ARG A 326 -3.86 -38.00 1.59
C ARG A 326 -3.01 -38.06 0.31
N LEU A 327 -1.81 -37.48 0.34
CA LEU A 327 -0.80 -37.53 -0.71
C LEU A 327 0.38 -38.42 -0.31
N ASP A 328 0.20 -39.30 0.68
CA ASP A 328 1.26 -40.11 1.28
C ASP A 328 2.46 -39.28 1.78
N GLN A 329 2.20 -38.05 2.23
CA GLN A 329 3.22 -37.13 2.72
C GLN A 329 3.11 -36.80 4.20
N SER A 330 4.24 -36.42 4.78
CA SER A 330 4.27 -35.86 6.14
C SER A 330 3.79 -34.41 6.15
N ARG A 331 3.09 -34.00 7.22
CA ARG A 331 2.73 -32.58 7.44
C ARG A 331 3.93 -31.64 7.45
N ARG A 332 5.14 -32.15 7.76
CA ARG A 332 6.37 -31.36 7.82
C ARG A 332 6.72 -30.79 6.46
N ARG A 333 6.45 -31.52 5.37
CA ARG A 333 6.77 -31.08 4.00
C ARG A 333 6.07 -29.76 3.63
N TYR A 334 4.83 -29.61 4.09
CA TYR A 334 4.02 -28.39 3.88
C TYR A 334 4.20 -27.34 4.98
N ARG A 335 5.19 -27.54 5.86
CA ARG A 335 5.64 -26.58 6.87
C ARG A 335 7.03 -26.11 6.48
N ALA A 336 7.11 -25.51 5.29
CA ALA A 336 8.32 -24.97 4.72
C ALA A 336 8.02 -23.68 3.95
N LEU A 337 9.04 -22.86 3.76
CA LEU A 337 8.98 -21.59 3.04
C LEU A 337 10.29 -21.38 2.30
N ARG A 338 10.28 -20.59 1.22
CA ARG A 338 11.55 -20.07 0.66
C ARG A 338 12.26 -19.21 1.71
N PRO A 339 13.61 -19.12 1.68
CA PRO A 339 14.38 -18.39 2.69
C PRO A 339 13.91 -16.95 2.92
N GLY A 340 13.61 -16.18 1.86
CA GLY A 340 13.11 -14.81 2.02
C GLY A 340 11.75 -14.71 2.71
N ALA A 341 10.82 -15.62 2.40
CA ALA A 341 9.54 -15.70 3.11
C ALA A 341 9.71 -16.17 4.56
N LEU A 342 10.60 -17.13 4.82
CA LEU A 342 10.92 -17.57 6.19
C LEU A 342 11.54 -16.44 7.03
N ALA A 343 12.47 -15.68 6.44
CA ALA A 343 13.05 -14.48 7.04
C ALA A 343 11.96 -13.46 7.36
N GLY A 344 11.03 -13.26 6.43
CA GLY A 344 9.82 -12.47 6.60
C GLY A 344 8.96 -12.85 7.80
N LEU A 345 8.61 -14.13 7.93
CA LEU A 345 7.83 -14.65 9.06
C LEU A 345 8.54 -14.39 10.40
N LEU A 346 9.85 -14.62 10.46
CA LEU A 346 10.65 -14.35 11.65
C LEU A 346 10.73 -12.85 11.96
N THR A 347 10.91 -11.99 10.94
CA THR A 347 10.89 -10.53 11.10
C THR A 347 9.57 -10.08 11.69
N ILE A 348 8.44 -10.53 11.14
CA ILE A 348 7.10 -10.17 11.62
C ILE A 348 6.94 -10.53 13.10
N GLY A 349 7.17 -11.81 13.45
CA GLY A 349 7.01 -12.26 14.82
C GLY A 349 7.97 -11.59 15.79
N ALA A 350 9.24 -11.43 15.40
CA ALA A 350 10.26 -10.83 16.24
C ALA A 350 9.99 -9.35 16.50
N THR A 351 9.52 -8.61 15.49
CA THR A 351 9.13 -7.21 15.60
C THR A 351 7.92 -7.05 16.51
N VAL A 352 6.82 -7.77 16.24
CA VAL A 352 5.60 -7.69 17.07
C VAL A 352 5.93 -8.07 18.51
N ARG A 353 6.74 -9.11 18.72
CA ARG A 353 7.21 -9.50 20.05
C ARG A 353 8.07 -8.42 20.72
N ALA A 354 9.00 -7.80 19.98
CA ALA A 354 9.91 -6.80 20.53
C ALA A 354 9.19 -5.50 20.88
N LEU A 355 8.17 -5.13 20.09
CA LEU A 355 7.33 -3.97 20.35
C LEU A 355 6.23 -4.27 21.36
N ASN A 356 5.86 -5.51 21.63
CA ASN A 356 4.89 -5.84 22.66
C ASN A 356 5.60 -6.03 24.01
N GLY A 357 5.48 -5.03 24.90
CA GLY A 357 6.16 -5.03 26.20
C GLY A 357 5.79 -6.21 27.11
N ASP A 358 4.60 -6.79 26.90
CA ASP A 358 4.06 -7.92 27.67
C ASP A 358 4.10 -9.23 26.88
N ALA A 359 5.09 -9.42 25.99
CA ALA A 359 5.09 -10.56 25.09
C ALA A 359 5.25 -11.94 25.78
N THR A 360 4.14 -12.52 26.25
CA THR A 360 4.02 -13.87 26.79
C THR A 360 3.75 -14.89 25.67
N PRO A 361 3.83 -16.22 25.94
CA PRO A 361 3.45 -17.25 24.98
C PRO A 361 2.06 -17.07 24.33
N GLU A 362 1.15 -16.40 25.03
CA GLU A 362 -0.21 -16.10 24.61
C GLU A 362 -0.27 -14.96 23.59
N THR A 363 0.77 -14.13 23.46
CA THR A 363 0.86 -12.98 22.54
C THR A 363 1.40 -13.32 21.14
N ARG A 364 1.58 -14.61 20.83
CA ARG A 364 2.13 -15.04 19.54
C ARG A 364 1.13 -14.91 18.40
N LEU A 365 1.62 -14.46 17.25
CA LEU A 365 0.90 -14.61 15.98
C LEU A 365 0.90 -16.09 15.57
N THR A 366 -0.17 -16.55 14.94
CA THR A 366 -0.29 -17.94 14.49
C THR A 366 -0.20 -18.00 12.96
N VAL A 367 0.84 -18.64 12.43
CA VAL A 367 0.91 -18.97 11.00
C VAL A 367 0.05 -20.21 10.73
N THR A 368 -0.86 -20.13 9.77
CA THR A 368 -1.88 -21.15 9.48
C THR A 368 -1.63 -21.88 8.17
N SER A 369 -0.99 -21.23 7.20
CA SER A 369 -0.60 -21.83 5.92
C SER A 369 0.79 -21.37 5.47
N THR A 370 1.51 -22.24 4.75
CA THR A 370 2.81 -21.95 4.11
C THR A 370 2.87 -22.57 2.71
N VAL A 371 3.99 -23.20 2.30
CA VAL A 371 4.11 -23.82 0.98
C VAL A 371 3.08 -24.93 0.74
N ARG A 372 2.62 -25.02 -0.50
CA ARG A 372 1.75 -26.08 -1.06
C ARG A 372 2.36 -26.56 -2.38
N ASP A 373 1.94 -27.71 -2.88
CA ASP A 373 2.05 -28.05 -4.30
C ASP A 373 0.65 -27.98 -4.95
N ARG A 374 0.56 -28.19 -6.27
CA ARG A 374 -0.73 -28.09 -6.98
C ARG A 374 -1.70 -29.20 -6.57
N GLU A 375 -1.23 -30.39 -6.23
CA GLU A 375 -2.09 -31.50 -5.77
C GLU A 375 -2.71 -31.19 -4.41
N TYR A 376 -1.92 -30.69 -3.47
CA TYR A 376 -2.40 -30.23 -2.16
C TYR A 376 -3.40 -29.07 -2.32
N GLN A 377 -3.08 -28.11 -3.20
CA GLN A 377 -3.96 -26.98 -3.49
C GLN A 377 -5.29 -27.41 -4.12
N ALA A 378 -5.28 -28.40 -5.01
CA ALA A 378 -6.49 -28.93 -5.64
C ALA A 378 -7.42 -29.58 -4.60
N MET A 379 -6.87 -30.35 -3.66
CA MET A 379 -7.67 -30.93 -2.57
C MET A 379 -8.30 -29.87 -1.67
N LEU A 380 -7.55 -28.82 -1.31
CA LEU A 380 -8.11 -27.69 -0.55
C LEU A 380 -9.26 -27.01 -1.31
N GLY A 381 -9.13 -26.85 -2.62
CA GLY A 381 -10.19 -26.29 -3.49
C GLY A 381 -11.46 -27.13 -3.53
N ALA A 382 -11.34 -28.45 -3.36
CA ALA A 382 -12.48 -29.36 -3.33
C ALA A 382 -13.21 -29.34 -1.98
N GLU A 383 -12.50 -29.08 -0.87
CA GLU A 383 -13.08 -29.06 0.49
C GLU A 383 -13.51 -27.66 0.95
N ASN A 384 -12.90 -26.61 0.40
CA ASN A 384 -13.16 -25.24 0.79
C ASN A 384 -13.57 -24.38 -0.41
N VAL A 385 -14.85 -24.01 -0.47
CA VAL A 385 -15.43 -23.14 -1.51
C VAL A 385 -14.78 -21.74 -1.54
N GLN A 386 -14.06 -21.35 -0.48
CA GLN A 386 -13.30 -20.10 -0.41
C GLN A 386 -11.89 -20.19 -0.99
N ALA A 387 -11.37 -21.41 -1.24
CA ALA A 387 -10.09 -21.58 -1.92
C ALA A 387 -10.28 -21.27 -3.42
N THR A 388 -9.67 -20.19 -3.87
CA THR A 388 -9.85 -19.69 -5.24
C THR A 388 -9.28 -20.67 -6.27
N ARG A 389 -9.93 -20.76 -7.45
CA ARG A 389 -9.46 -21.54 -8.60
C ARG A 389 -8.25 -20.92 -9.32
N ALA A 390 -7.84 -19.71 -8.91
CA ALA A 390 -6.66 -19.03 -9.45
C ALA A 390 -5.38 -19.65 -8.89
N LEU A 391 -4.25 -19.48 -9.58
CA LEU A 391 -2.94 -19.92 -9.10
C LEU A 391 -2.69 -19.34 -7.69
N SER A 392 -2.46 -20.19 -6.70
CA SER A 392 -2.14 -19.76 -5.34
C SER A 392 -0.65 -19.53 -5.18
N GLN A 393 -0.24 -18.36 -4.66
CA GLN A 393 1.18 -18.08 -4.37
C GLN A 393 1.75 -18.98 -3.26
N HIS A 394 0.92 -19.74 -2.54
CA HIS A 394 1.40 -20.82 -1.69
C HIS A 394 2.16 -21.90 -2.49
N THR A 395 1.80 -22.10 -3.76
CA THR A 395 2.45 -23.10 -4.62
C THR A 395 3.85 -22.70 -5.09
N THR A 396 4.28 -21.47 -4.80
CA THR A 396 5.63 -20.98 -5.10
C THR A 396 6.54 -21.01 -3.87
N GLY A 397 5.98 -21.17 -2.66
CA GLY A 397 6.72 -21.10 -1.39
C GLY A 397 7.06 -19.68 -0.91
N TRP A 398 6.60 -18.65 -1.62
CA TRP A 398 6.75 -17.25 -1.23
C TRP A 398 5.61 -16.70 -0.35
N ALA A 399 4.50 -17.45 -0.25
CA ALA A 399 3.32 -17.02 0.48
C ALA A 399 3.05 -17.77 1.78
N MET A 400 2.39 -17.09 2.71
CA MET A 400 1.91 -17.63 3.98
C MET A 400 0.63 -16.94 4.43
N ASP A 401 -0.09 -17.59 5.33
CA ASP A 401 -1.26 -17.02 5.99
C ASP A 401 -0.99 -16.89 7.49
N ILE A 402 -1.30 -15.72 8.06
CA ILE A 402 -1.27 -15.48 9.51
C ILE A 402 -2.71 -15.27 10.00
N SER A 403 -3.11 -15.99 11.04
CA SER A 403 -4.44 -15.88 11.64
C SER A 403 -4.75 -14.45 12.08
N ARG A 404 -5.98 -14.02 11.82
CA ARG A 404 -6.55 -12.75 12.32
C ARG A 404 -7.12 -12.86 13.73
N THR A 405 -7.02 -14.02 14.37
CA THR A 405 -7.30 -14.17 15.79
C THR A 405 -6.07 -13.70 16.55
N TYR A 406 -6.12 -12.44 16.97
CA TYR A 406 -5.04 -11.83 17.71
C TYR A 406 -5.19 -12.06 19.21
N PRO A 407 -4.08 -12.30 19.90
CA PRO A 407 -3.99 -12.15 21.35
C PRO A 407 -4.42 -10.77 21.83
N LYS A 408 -4.72 -10.65 23.14
CA LYS A 408 -5.06 -9.37 23.77
C LYS A 408 -3.95 -8.31 23.62
N GLY A 409 -4.31 -7.06 23.91
CA GLY A 409 -3.40 -5.91 23.86
C GLY A 409 -3.16 -5.41 22.43
N ASP A 410 -2.00 -4.79 22.22
CA ASP A 410 -1.69 -4.03 21.00
C ASP A 410 -1.28 -4.93 19.81
N THR A 411 -1.44 -6.25 19.91
CA THR A 411 -0.87 -7.21 18.94
C THR A 411 -1.35 -6.95 17.51
N ALA A 412 -2.62 -6.61 17.33
CA ALA A 412 -3.18 -6.31 16.02
C ALA A 412 -2.59 -5.02 15.41
N GLU A 413 -2.42 -3.98 16.24
CA GLU A 413 -1.88 -2.68 15.81
C GLU A 413 -0.39 -2.78 15.49
N LEU A 414 0.39 -3.47 16.33
CA LEU A 414 1.81 -3.73 16.10
C LEU A 414 2.04 -4.60 14.87
N PHE A 415 1.16 -5.58 14.64
CA PHE A 415 1.20 -6.39 13.42
C PHE A 415 0.90 -5.51 12.20
N GLN A 416 -0.14 -4.66 12.24
CA GLN A 416 -0.46 -3.73 11.16
C GLN A 416 0.69 -2.77 10.87
N TRP A 417 1.32 -2.17 11.89
CA TRP A 417 2.51 -1.32 11.70
C TRP A 417 3.64 -2.08 11.00
N THR A 418 3.88 -3.33 11.41
CA THR A 418 4.91 -4.18 10.81
C THR A 418 4.62 -4.47 9.33
N LEU A 419 3.37 -4.77 8.99
CA LEU A 419 2.94 -4.97 7.60
C LEU A 419 3.11 -3.70 6.77
N THR A 420 2.68 -2.56 7.29
CA THR A 420 2.83 -1.26 6.62
C THR A 420 4.31 -0.94 6.34
N ARG A 421 5.22 -1.23 7.29
CA ARG A 421 6.67 -1.05 7.09
C ARG A 421 7.24 -1.98 6.02
N LEU A 422 6.89 -3.26 6.05
CA LEU A 422 7.33 -4.22 5.04
C LEU A 422 6.80 -3.86 3.64
N GLN A 423 5.57 -3.36 3.56
CA GLN A 423 4.97 -2.88 2.31
C GLN A 423 5.69 -1.62 1.79
N ALA A 424 5.96 -0.64 2.66
CA ALA A 424 6.73 0.55 2.28
C ALA A 424 8.15 0.21 1.79
N LEU A 425 8.74 -0.89 2.26
CA LEU A 425 10.03 -1.39 1.79
C LEU A 425 9.93 -2.26 0.52
N ASN A 426 8.72 -2.41 -0.04
CA ASN A 426 8.38 -3.29 -1.16
C ASN A 426 8.81 -4.76 -0.95
N LEU A 427 8.71 -5.24 0.30
CA LEU A 427 9.11 -6.59 0.67
C LEU A 427 7.93 -7.57 0.69
N ILE A 428 6.70 -7.05 0.73
CA ILE A 428 5.48 -7.86 0.74
C ILE A 428 4.39 -7.25 -0.14
N ALA A 429 3.52 -8.12 -0.63
CA ALA A 429 2.13 -7.82 -0.95
C ALA A 429 1.25 -8.58 0.04
N TRP A 430 0.14 -7.98 0.45
CA TRP A 430 -0.75 -8.63 1.43
C TRP A 430 -2.21 -8.32 1.16
N VAL A 431 -3.09 -9.21 1.63
CA VAL A 431 -4.53 -9.02 1.59
C VAL A 431 -5.16 -9.50 2.89
N ARG A 432 -6.19 -8.79 3.34
CA ARG A 432 -7.02 -9.19 4.48
C ARG A 432 -8.10 -10.15 4.01
N GLU A 433 -8.00 -11.42 4.41
CA GLU A 433 -9.04 -12.42 4.24
C GLU A 433 -9.94 -12.50 5.50
N PRO A 434 -11.10 -13.18 5.50
CA PRO A 434 -11.98 -13.23 6.65
C PRO A 434 -11.32 -13.69 7.95
N THR A 435 -10.48 -14.73 7.90
CA THR A 435 -9.86 -15.38 9.07
C THR A 435 -8.33 -15.27 9.10
N ALA A 436 -7.71 -14.81 8.01
CA ALA A 436 -6.26 -14.70 7.89
C ALA A 436 -5.81 -13.40 7.19
N ILE A 437 -4.55 -13.04 7.38
CA ILE A 437 -3.82 -12.11 6.53
C ILE A 437 -2.96 -12.96 5.61
N HIS A 438 -3.27 -12.91 4.31
CA HIS A 438 -2.46 -13.56 3.29
C HIS A 438 -1.29 -12.64 2.93
N LEU A 439 -0.08 -13.19 2.92
CA LEU A 439 1.18 -12.49 2.70
C LEU A 439 1.95 -13.19 1.58
N THR A 440 2.41 -12.43 0.59
CA THR A 440 3.39 -12.87 -0.40
C THR A 440 4.65 -12.01 -0.29
N PHE A 441 5.80 -12.63 -0.09
CA PHE A 441 7.09 -11.94 0.05
C PHE A 441 7.76 -11.75 -1.30
N SER A 442 8.38 -10.59 -1.55
CA SER A 442 9.15 -10.35 -2.77
C SER A 442 10.48 -11.13 -2.77
N SER A 443 11.05 -11.36 -3.95
CA SER A 443 12.38 -11.99 -4.07
C SER A 443 13.46 -11.20 -3.32
N SER A 444 13.34 -9.88 -3.24
CA SER A 444 14.26 -9.02 -2.49
C SER A 444 14.26 -9.31 -0.99
N ALA A 445 13.18 -9.86 -0.43
CA ALA A 445 13.13 -10.27 0.98
C ALA A 445 14.21 -11.31 1.32
N ALA A 446 14.64 -12.14 0.35
CA ALA A 446 15.72 -13.10 0.56
C ALA A 446 17.06 -12.44 0.90
N THR A 447 17.33 -11.25 0.35
CA THR A 447 18.56 -10.49 0.63
C THR A 447 18.36 -9.54 1.80
N GLU A 448 17.30 -8.74 1.76
CA GLU A 448 17.03 -7.66 2.73
C GLU A 448 16.77 -8.21 4.14
N LEU A 449 16.10 -9.35 4.26
CA LEU A 449 15.76 -9.96 5.54
C LEU A 449 16.71 -11.10 5.95
N ALA A 450 17.70 -11.45 5.11
CA ALA A 450 18.71 -12.47 5.43
C ALA A 450 19.41 -12.29 6.79
N PRO A 451 19.72 -11.07 7.27
CA PRO A 451 20.32 -10.88 8.59
C PRO A 451 19.50 -11.50 9.73
N VAL A 452 18.17 -11.55 9.61
CA VAL A 452 17.28 -12.13 10.61
C VAL A 452 17.44 -13.65 10.69
N LEU A 453 17.57 -14.34 9.55
CA LEU A 453 17.83 -15.79 9.53
C LEU A 453 19.19 -16.15 10.14
N ARG A 454 20.23 -15.39 9.77
CA ARG A 454 21.57 -15.56 10.36
C ARG A 454 21.53 -15.36 11.86
N ARG A 455 20.84 -14.32 12.33
CA ARG A 455 20.74 -14.02 13.77
C ARG A 455 19.91 -15.04 14.53
N ALA A 456 18.93 -15.66 13.88
CA ALA A 456 18.11 -16.73 14.44
C ALA A 456 18.82 -18.11 14.42
N GLY A 457 20.00 -18.22 13.81
CA GLY A 457 20.72 -19.50 13.65
C GLY A 457 19.99 -20.48 12.72
N VAL A 458 19.25 -19.95 11.74
CA VAL A 458 18.45 -20.73 10.78
C VAL A 458 19.15 -20.83 9.43
N ALA A 459 19.81 -19.76 8.99
CA ALA A 459 20.62 -19.78 7.77
C ALA A 459 21.83 -20.70 7.95
N ARG A 460 22.08 -21.57 6.96
CA ARG A 460 23.28 -22.41 6.89
C ARG A 460 24.49 -21.63 6.39
#